data_AF-A0A7V0ZJQ8-F1
#
_entry.id   AF-A0A7V0ZJQ8-F1
#
_cell.length_a   1.000
_cell.length_b   1.000
_cell.length_c   1.000
_cell.angle_alpha   90.00
_cell.angle_beta   90.00
_cell.angle_gamma   90.00
#
_symmetry.space_group_name_H-M   'P 1'
#
loop_
_entity.id
_entity.type
_entity.pdbx_description
1 polymer ?
#
loop_
_entity_poly.entity_id
_entity_poly.type
_entity_poly.pdbx_seq_one_letter_code
_entity_poly.pdbx_strand_id
1 'polypeptide(L)'
;MTRNVLLLSIFAILGYGFWISPDFKTIAAGVAIFLLGMLSLEKGFKSFSGGVLANFLQRTTDATWKSLSFGMVATSLMQSSSLVSVLTISFLSAGLIPLAQGIGIIFGANLGTTTGAWLV
;
A
#
# COMPACT_ATOMS: atom_id res chain seq x y z
N MET A 1 -4.48 28.04 25.72
CA MET A 1 -3.27 27.65 26.49
C MET A 1 -3.22 26.13 26.77
N THR A 2 -4.36 25.48 27.03
CA THR A 2 -4.48 24.03 27.32
C THR A 2 -4.11 23.08 26.16
N ARG A 3 -4.39 23.43 24.90
CA ARG A 3 -4.10 22.58 23.72
C ARG A 3 -2.61 22.32 23.47
N ASN A 4 -1.74 23.29 23.77
CA ASN A 4 -0.29 23.17 23.57
C ASN A 4 0.36 22.30 24.67
N VAL A 5 -0.16 22.37 25.90
CA VAL A 5 0.31 21.53 27.02
C VAL A 5 -0.08 20.06 26.79
N LEU A 6 -1.28 19.82 26.25
CA LEU A 6 -1.73 18.48 25.84
C LEU A 6 -0.80 17.88 24.77
N LEU A 7 -0.50 18.63 23.71
CA LEU A 7 0.42 18.16 22.66
C LEU A 7 1.82 17.84 23.20
N LEU A 8 2.38 18.72 24.05
CA LEU A 8 3.68 18.48 24.69
C LEU A 8 3.66 17.23 25.58
N SER A 9 2.59 17.00 26.33
CA SER A 9 2.45 15.79 27.15
C SER A 9 2.37 14.51 26.31
N ILE A 10 1.68 14.54 25.16
CA ILE A 10 1.59 13.40 24.22
C ILE A 10 2.98 13.08 23.64
N PHE A 11 3.73 14.10 23.20
CA PHE A 11 5.09 13.91 22.69
C PHE A 11 6.05 13.39 23.77
N ALA A 12 5.93 13.85 25.02
CA ALA A 12 6.74 13.36 26.12
C ALA A 12 6.44 11.89 26.45
N ILE A 13 5.17 11.49 26.48
CA ILE A 13 4.75 10.10 26.71
C ILE A 13 5.21 9.20 25.56
N LEU A 14 5.06 9.64 24.30
CA LEU A 14 5.53 8.90 23.13
C LEU A 14 7.06 8.74 23.15
N GLY A 15 7.80 9.80 23.45
CA GLY A 15 9.26 9.76 23.57
C GLY A 15 9.73 8.85 24.69
N TYR A 16 9.05 8.87 25.84
CA TYR A 16 9.32 7.97 26.95
C TYR A 16 9.03 6.50 26.59
N GLY A 17 7.92 6.22 25.92
CA GLY A 17 7.57 4.88 25.43
C GLY A 17 8.60 4.34 24.44
N PHE A 18 9.11 5.20 23.55
CA PHE A 18 10.19 4.90 22.60
C PHE A 18 11.51 4.58 23.28
N TRP A 19 11.81 5.28 24.38
CA TRP A 19 13.05 5.09 25.12
C TRP A 19 13.08 3.75 25.85
N ILE A 20 11.94 3.37 26.45
CA ILE A 20 11.87 2.25 27.39
C ILE A 20 11.84 0.89 26.71
N SER A 21 11.28 0.80 25.50
CA SER A 21 11.04 -0.47 24.83
C SER A 21 11.94 -0.63 23.58
N PRO A 22 12.91 -1.56 23.60
CA PRO A 22 13.71 -1.91 22.42
C PRO A 22 12.85 -2.34 21.23
N ASP A 23 11.76 -3.06 21.48
CA ASP A 23 10.85 -3.56 20.43
C ASP A 23 10.15 -2.43 19.68
N PHE A 24 9.74 -1.36 20.37
CA PHE A 24 9.09 -0.21 19.74
C PHE A 24 10.03 0.53 18.80
N LYS A 25 11.32 0.64 19.17
CA LYS A 25 12.36 1.18 18.28
C LYS A 25 12.51 0.34 17.01
N THR A 26 12.53 -0.98 17.15
CA THR A 26 12.65 -1.90 15.99
C THR A 26 11.44 -1.81 15.08
N ILE A 27 10.22 -1.84 15.62
CA ILE A 27 8.98 -1.71 14.84
C ILE A 27 8.95 -0.37 14.12
N ALA A 28 9.24 0.73 14.81
CA ALA A 28 9.20 2.05 14.21
C ALA A 28 10.29 2.24 13.13
N ALA A 29 11.48 1.67 13.32
CA ALA A 29 12.51 1.64 12.28
C ALA A 29 12.05 0.83 11.05
N GLY A 30 11.42 -0.33 11.27
CA GLY A 30 10.83 -1.14 10.19
C GLY A 30 9.74 -0.39 9.43
N VAL A 31 8.83 0.28 10.13
CA VAL A 31 7.78 1.12 9.53
C VAL A 31 8.40 2.28 8.75
N ALA A 32 9.42 2.95 9.28
CA ALA A 32 10.10 4.04 8.60
C ALA A 32 10.73 3.58 7.27
N ILE A 33 11.43 2.44 7.27
CA ILE A 33 12.01 1.83 6.06
C ILE A 33 10.91 1.42 5.07
N PHE A 34 9.81 0.84 5.57
CA PHE A 34 8.68 0.44 4.73
C PHE A 34 8.01 1.65 4.04
N LEU A 35 7.74 2.72 4.79
CA LEU A 35 7.22 3.98 4.26
C LEU A 35 8.18 4.59 3.23
N LEU A 36 9.49 4.59 3.50
CA LEU A 36 10.51 5.04 2.55
C LEU A 36 10.49 4.21 1.26
N GLY A 37 10.32 2.89 1.37
CA GLY A 37 10.15 1.99 0.24
C GLY A 37 8.91 2.35 -0.59
N MET A 38 7.76 2.56 0.05
CA MET A 38 6.53 2.98 -0.63
C MET A 38 6.68 4.33 -1.33
N LEU A 39 7.32 5.32 -0.70
CA LEU A 39 7.60 6.61 -1.33
C LEU A 39 8.54 6.48 -2.54
N SER A 40 9.50 5.56 -2.47
CA SER A 40 10.42 5.28 -3.57
C SER A 40 9.69 4.61 -4.75
N LEU A 41 8.79 3.67 -4.46
CA LEU A 41 7.92 3.05 -5.46
C LEU A 41 6.99 4.08 -6.12
N GLU A 42 6.36 4.96 -5.34
CA GLU A 42 5.52 6.05 -5.87
C GLU A 42 6.30 6.91 -6.86
N LYS A 43 7.49 7.38 -6.48
CA LYS A 43 8.35 8.20 -7.35
C LYS A 43 8.78 7.45 -8.61
N GLY A 44 9.15 6.17 -8.47
CA GLY A 44 9.49 5.31 -9.59
C GLY A 44 8.33 5.16 -10.56
N PHE A 45 7.14 4.85 -10.07
CA PHE A 45 5.92 4.71 -10.88
C PHE A 45 5.44 6.01 -11.50
N LYS A 46 5.64 7.14 -10.82
CA LYS A 46 5.33 8.47 -11.37
C LYS A 46 6.14 8.79 -12.62
N SER A 47 7.36 8.28 -12.72
CA SER A 47 8.18 8.37 -13.95
C SER A 47 7.54 7.65 -15.15
N PHE A 48 6.71 6.63 -14.89
CA PHE A 48 5.97 5.89 -15.92
C PHE A 48 4.58 6.47 -16.21
N SER A 49 4.20 7.57 -15.55
CA SER A 49 2.91 8.22 -15.79
C SER A 49 2.83 8.78 -17.21
N GLY A 50 1.69 8.56 -17.88
CA GLY A 50 1.51 8.88 -19.31
C GLY A 50 2.25 7.96 -20.28
N GLY A 51 3.02 6.99 -19.80
CA GLY A 51 3.74 6.00 -20.60
C GLY A 51 2.94 4.73 -20.89
N VAL A 52 3.65 3.71 -21.41
CA VAL A 52 3.08 2.39 -21.76
C VAL A 52 2.43 1.71 -20.54
N LEU A 53 3.08 1.79 -19.37
CA LEU A 53 2.57 1.17 -18.15
C LEU A 53 1.25 1.80 -17.68
N ALA A 54 1.15 3.14 -17.71
CA ALA A 54 -0.07 3.85 -17.34
C ALA A 54 -1.24 3.46 -18.25
N ASN A 55 -1.00 3.43 -19.57
CA ASN A 55 -2.01 3.02 -20.55
C ASN A 55 -2.43 1.55 -20.39
N PHE A 56 -1.48 0.66 -20.09
CA PHE A 56 -1.75 -0.75 -19.85
C PHE A 56 -2.61 -0.95 -18.59
N LEU A 57 -2.26 -0.28 -17.49
CA LEU A 57 -3.04 -0.31 -16.26
C LEU A 57 -4.45 0.20 -16.51
N GLN A 58 -4.59 1.41 -17.08
CA GLN A 58 -5.90 2.00 -17.37
C GLN A 58 -6.79 1.09 -18.23
N ARG A 59 -6.25 0.43 -19.25
CA ARG A 59 -7.03 -0.48 -20.12
C ARG A 59 -7.40 -1.81 -19.46
N THR A 60 -6.54 -2.29 -18.56
CA THR A 60 -6.75 -3.55 -17.84
C THR A 60 -7.64 -3.36 -16.62
N THR A 61 -7.77 -2.13 -16.10
CA THR A 61 -8.55 -1.83 -14.89
C THR A 61 -9.70 -0.85 -15.11
N ASP A 62 -10.04 -0.51 -16.37
CA ASP A 62 -11.07 0.47 -16.76
C ASP A 62 -12.48 0.18 -16.22
N ALA A 63 -12.81 -1.07 -15.89
CA ALA A 63 -14.09 -1.46 -15.31
C ALA A 63 -13.93 -2.17 -13.96
N THR A 64 -14.92 -2.05 -13.08
CA THR A 64 -14.89 -2.66 -11.73
C THR A 64 -14.61 -4.15 -11.77
N TRP A 65 -15.29 -4.90 -12.65
CA TRP A 65 -15.04 -6.35 -12.81
C TRP A 65 -13.61 -6.65 -13.27
N LYS A 66 -13.09 -5.88 -14.23
CA LYS A 66 -11.72 -6.07 -14.72
C LYS A 66 -10.68 -5.74 -13.66
N SER A 67 -10.88 -4.67 -12.88
CA SER A 67 -10.02 -4.33 -11.75
C SER A 67 -10.03 -5.41 -10.65
N LEU A 68 -11.21 -6.01 -10.38
CA LEU A 68 -11.36 -7.15 -9.48
C LEU A 68 -10.60 -8.39 -9.99
N SER A 69 -10.81 -8.77 -11.25
CA SER A 69 -10.10 -9.91 -11.84
C SER A 69 -8.60 -9.68 -11.89
N PHE A 70 -8.15 -8.45 -12.19
CA PHE A 70 -6.74 -8.09 -12.15
C PHE A 70 -6.14 -8.30 -10.76
N GLY A 71 -6.80 -7.82 -9.70
CA GLY A 71 -6.35 -8.03 -8.33
C GLY A 71 -6.31 -9.51 -7.95
N MET A 72 -7.33 -10.28 -8.33
CA MET A 72 -7.39 -11.72 -8.09
C MET A 72 -6.21 -12.45 -8.74
N VAL A 73 -6.01 -12.24 -10.05
CA VAL A 73 -4.91 -12.87 -10.80
C VAL A 73 -3.55 -12.41 -10.29
N ALA A 74 -3.37 -11.10 -10.08
CA ALA A 74 -2.13 -10.56 -9.55
C ALA A 74 -1.78 -11.18 -8.19
N THR A 75 -2.75 -11.29 -7.28
CA THR A 75 -2.49 -11.92 -5.98
C THR A 75 -2.29 -13.42 -6.08
N SER A 76 -3.00 -14.14 -6.94
CA SER A 76 -2.74 -15.57 -7.13
C SER A 76 -1.33 -15.83 -7.67
N LEU A 77 -0.82 -14.97 -8.57
CA LEU A 77 0.54 -15.07 -9.10
C LEU A 77 1.59 -14.66 -8.06
N MET A 78 1.38 -13.54 -7.36
CA MET A 78 2.33 -13.04 -6.36
C MET A 78 2.23 -13.77 -5.02
N GLN A 79 1.19 -14.57 -4.81
CA GLN A 79 0.81 -15.25 -3.56
C GLN A 79 0.74 -14.33 -2.32
N SER A 80 0.64 -13.01 -2.51
CA SER A 80 0.66 -12.03 -1.44
C SER A 80 -0.30 -10.88 -1.75
N SER A 81 -1.43 -10.85 -1.02
CA SER A 81 -2.40 -9.74 -1.13
C SER A 81 -1.85 -8.45 -0.52
N SER A 82 -0.97 -8.53 0.47
CA SER A 82 -0.33 -7.36 1.09
C SER A 82 0.60 -6.64 0.10
N LEU A 83 1.39 -7.39 -0.66
CA LEU A 83 2.25 -6.85 -1.71
C LEU A 83 1.43 -6.17 -2.81
N VAL A 84 0.37 -6.83 -3.30
CA VAL A 84 -0.54 -6.27 -4.32
C VAL A 84 -1.24 -5.01 -3.81
N SER A 85 -1.62 -4.97 -2.53
CA SER A 85 -2.21 -3.78 -1.91
C SER A 85 -1.23 -2.60 -1.86
N VAL A 86 0.02 -2.84 -1.48
CA VAL A 86 1.08 -1.81 -1.45
C VAL A 86 1.35 -1.24 -2.84
N LEU A 87 1.43 -2.11 -3.85
CA LEU A 87 1.57 -1.69 -5.24
C LEU A 87 0.38 -0.86 -5.72
N THR A 88 -0.84 -1.30 -5.38
CA THR A 88 -2.08 -0.58 -5.72
C THR A 88 -2.08 0.83 -5.12
N ILE A 89 -1.72 0.96 -3.84
CA ILE A 89 -1.57 2.27 -3.17
C ILE A 89 -0.51 3.11 -3.89
N SER A 90 0.62 2.51 -4.28
CA SER A 90 1.68 3.22 -5.01
C SER A 90 1.22 3.71 -6.39
N PHE A 91 0.41 2.92 -7.11
CA PHE A 91 -0.19 3.31 -8.39
C PHE A 91 -1.21 4.44 -8.23
N LEU A 92 -2.02 4.41 -7.17
CA LEU A 92 -2.95 5.48 -6.81
C LEU A 92 -2.20 6.78 -6.51
N SER A 93 -1.18 6.73 -5.65
CA SER A 93 -0.37 7.90 -5.29
C SER A 93 0.40 8.47 -6.49
N ALA A 94 0.87 7.60 -7.40
CA ALA A 94 1.51 8.02 -8.65
C ALA A 94 0.51 8.56 -9.71
N GLY A 95 -0.80 8.45 -9.48
CA GLY A 95 -1.85 8.89 -10.40
C GLY A 95 -2.03 8.00 -11.63
N LEU A 96 -1.56 6.74 -11.58
CA LEU A 96 -1.66 5.80 -12.70
C LEU A 96 -3.07 5.21 -12.86
N ILE A 97 -3.75 4.99 -11.73
CA ILE A 97 -5.13 4.49 -11.68
C ILE A 97 -5.96 5.37 -10.73
N PRO A 98 -7.28 5.49 -10.95
CA PRO A 98 -8.19 6.16 -10.03
C PRO A 98 -8.58 5.26 -8.84
N LEU A 99 -9.04 5.90 -7.76
CA LEU A 99 -9.43 5.24 -6.50
C LEU A 99 -10.44 4.11 -6.69
N ALA A 100 -11.46 4.31 -7.54
CA ALA A 100 -12.48 3.29 -7.80
C ALA A 100 -11.89 1.97 -8.32
N GLN A 101 -10.89 2.07 -9.21
CA GLN A 101 -10.20 0.90 -9.75
C GLN A 101 -9.27 0.28 -8.70
N GLY A 102 -8.56 1.10 -7.93
CA GLY A 102 -7.72 0.63 -6.82
C GLY A 102 -8.52 -0.16 -5.78
N ILE A 103 -9.73 0.30 -5.42
CA ILE A 103 -10.64 -0.44 -4.53
C ILE A 103 -10.98 -1.81 -5.14
N GLY A 104 -11.33 -1.86 -6.43
CA GLY A 104 -11.62 -3.11 -7.13
C GLY A 104 -10.44 -4.09 -7.11
N ILE A 105 -9.21 -3.60 -7.34
CA ILE A 105 -7.98 -4.42 -7.23
C ILE A 105 -7.81 -4.99 -5.82
N ILE A 106 -8.04 -4.19 -4.77
CA ILE A 106 -7.91 -4.67 -3.38
C ILE A 106 -8.94 -5.76 -3.07
N PHE A 107 -10.19 -5.60 -3.48
CA PHE A 107 -11.20 -6.66 -3.34
C PHE A 107 -10.80 -7.93 -4.10
N GLY A 108 -10.26 -7.75 -5.31
CA GLY A 108 -9.76 -8.85 -6.13
C GLY A 108 -8.63 -9.60 -5.45
N ALA A 109 -7.68 -8.86 -4.89
CA ALA A 109 -6.52 -9.40 -4.19
C ALA A 109 -6.94 -10.30 -3.02
N ASN A 110 -7.92 -9.87 -2.22
CA ASN A 110 -8.46 -10.66 -1.12
C ASN A 110 -9.14 -11.96 -1.60
N LEU A 111 -9.75 -11.96 -2.79
CA LEU A 111 -10.27 -13.19 -3.39
C LEU A 111 -9.13 -14.07 -3.92
N GLY A 112 -8.10 -13.49 -4.53
CA GLY A 112 -6.95 -14.21 -5.08
C GLY A 112 -6.14 -15.00 -4.04
N THR A 113 -6.10 -14.53 -2.79
CA THR A 113 -5.48 -15.29 -1.68
C THR A 113 -6.13 -16.64 -1.43
N THR A 114 -7.41 -16.81 -1.76
CA THR A 114 -8.10 -18.11 -1.60
C THR A 114 -7.61 -19.15 -2.60
N THR A 115 -7.13 -18.74 -3.77
CA THR A 115 -6.57 -19.64 -4.79
C THR A 115 -5.24 -20.25 -4.36
N GLY A 116 -4.43 -19.51 -3.60
CA GLY A 116 -3.18 -20.02 -3.04
C GLY A 116 -3.39 -21.13 -2.00
N ALA A 117 -4.50 -21.09 -1.26
CA ALA A 117 -4.84 -22.09 -0.24
C ALA A 117 -5.19 -23.49 -0.79
N TRP A 118 -5.40 -23.62 -2.12
CA TRP A 118 -5.67 -24.90 -2.79
C TRP A 118 -4.47 -25.43 -3.58
N LEU A 119 -3.46 -24.60 -3.85
CA LEU A 119 -2.25 -24.97 -4.60
C LEU A 119 -1.08 -25.40 -3.71
N VAL A 120 -1.19 -25.19 -2.39
CA VAL A 120 -0.27 -25.66 -1.35
C VAL A 120 -0.86 -26.86 -0.62
#